data_AF-A0A1I1E6C9-F1
#
_entry.id   AF-A0A1I1E6C9-F1
#
_cell.length_a   1.000
_cell.length_b   1.000
_cell.length_c   1.000
_cell.angle_alpha   90.00
_cell.angle_beta   90.00
_cell.angle_gamma   90.00
#
_symmetry.space_group_name_H-M   'P 1'
#
loop_
_entity.id
_entity.type
_entity.pdbx_description
1 polymer ?
#
loop_
_entity_poly.entity_id
_entity_poly.type
_entity_poly.pdbx_seq_one_letter_code
_entity_poly.pdbx_strand_id
1 'polypeptide(L)'
;MAAGKTKWIYLFVLSLIWGSSFILIKKGLIGLSPLQVGAFRVIFAALFLILVGFRKIIKLKSAQWKWIVVSGFVGSFFPIFLFAFAETKISSGIASILNAVTPLMTLILGVYVLSG
;
A
#
# COMPACT_ATOMS: atom_id res chain seq x y z
N MET A 1 -12.23 -1.30 -29.22
CA MET A 1 -12.51 -0.04 -28.50
C MET A 1 -13.04 -0.23 -27.06
N ALA A 2 -12.86 -1.39 -26.41
CA ALA A 2 -13.42 -1.71 -25.08
C ALA A 2 -12.42 -1.57 -23.90
N ALA A 3 -11.15 -1.26 -24.14
CA ALA A 3 -10.12 -1.19 -23.10
C ALA A 3 -10.17 0.10 -22.24
N GLY A 4 -10.92 1.12 -22.67
CA GLY A 4 -11.04 2.40 -21.95
C GLY A 4 -11.93 2.31 -20.71
N LYS A 5 -13.12 1.72 -20.83
CA LYS A 5 -14.14 1.71 -19.76
C LYS A 5 -13.72 0.87 -18.55
N THR A 6 -13.08 -0.28 -18.78
CA THR A 6 -12.65 -1.18 -17.71
C THR A 6 -11.58 -0.55 -16.81
N LYS A 7 -10.69 0.29 -17.37
CA LYS A 7 -9.66 1.01 -16.59
C LYS A 7 -10.31 2.00 -15.61
N TRP A 8 -11.31 2.75 -16.06
CA TRP A 8 -12.04 3.68 -15.20
C TRP A 8 -12.81 2.96 -14.09
N ILE A 9 -13.39 1.80 -14.37
CA ILE A 9 -14.02 0.96 -13.35
C ILE A 9 -13.00 0.51 -12.30
N TYR A 10 -11.82 0.03 -12.72
CA TYR A 10 -10.77 -0.34 -11.78
C TYR A 10 -10.28 0.84 -10.94
N LEU A 11 -10.09 2.02 -11.54
CA LEU A 11 -9.69 3.22 -10.81
C LEU A 11 -10.75 3.65 -9.79
N PHE A 12 -12.03 3.57 -10.16
CA PHE A 12 -13.12 3.90 -9.26
C PHE A 12 -13.17 2.93 -8.07
N VAL A 13 -13.12 1.62 -8.33
CA VAL A 13 -13.09 0.60 -7.27
C VAL A 13 -11.84 0.77 -6.39
N LEU A 14 -10.68 1.01 -6.99
CA LEU A 14 -9.43 1.21 -6.27
C LEU A 14 -9.49 2.46 -5.38
N SER A 15 -10.10 3.55 -5.87
CA SER A 15 -10.32 4.78 -5.11
C SER A 15 -11.20 4.53 -3.88
N LEU A 16 -12.28 3.75 -4.03
CA LEU A 16 -13.13 3.36 -2.90
C LEU A 16 -12.38 2.50 -1.88
N ILE A 17 -11.60 1.51 -2.34
CA ILE A 17 -10.80 0.62 -1.48
C ILE A 17 -9.78 1.44 -0.69
N TRP A 18 -9.01 2.30 -1.36
CA TRP A 18 -7.98 3.11 -0.69
C TRP A 18 -8.56 4.23 0.17
N GLY A 19 -9.63 4.90 -0.25
CA GLY A 19 -10.28 5.95 0.53
C GLY A 19 -10.91 5.40 1.82
N SER A 20 -11.63 4.27 1.74
CA SER A 20 -12.21 3.61 2.91
C SER A 20 -11.15 3.02 3.85
N SER A 21 -10.01 2.59 3.31
CA SER A 21 -8.89 2.02 4.07
C SER A 21 -8.40 2.96 5.19
N PHE A 22 -8.21 4.25 4.91
CA PHE A 22 -7.77 5.24 5.93
C PHE A 22 -8.86 5.50 6.97
N ILE A 23 -10.14 5.52 6.57
CA ILE A 23 -11.25 5.64 7.54
C ILE A 23 -11.26 4.45 8.51
N LEU A 24 -11.01 3.25 8.01
CA LEU A 24 -10.93 2.03 8.82
C LEU A 24 -9.71 2.04 9.76
N ILE A 25 -8.58 2.61 9.36
CA ILE A 25 -7.42 2.78 10.26
C ILE A 25 -7.81 3.69 11.43
N LYS A 26 -8.37 4.88 11.14
CA LYS A 26 -8.83 5.80 12.18
C LYS A 26 -9.85 5.18 13.13
N LYS A 27 -10.80 4.40 12.60
CA LYS A 27 -11.75 3.64 13.43
C LYS A 27 -11.07 2.56 14.26
N GLY A 28 -10.10 1.84 13.70
CA GLY A 28 -9.32 0.82 14.43
C GLY A 28 -8.52 1.42 15.58
N LEU A 29 -8.00 2.64 15.40
CA LEU A 29 -7.26 3.37 16.44
C LEU A 29 -8.11 3.77 17.66
N ILE A 30 -9.44 3.63 17.61
CA ILE A 30 -10.31 3.87 18.77
C ILE A 30 -10.09 2.79 19.85
N GLY A 31 -9.78 1.55 19.45
CA GLY A 31 -9.61 0.41 20.37
C GLY A 31 -8.25 -0.30 20.28
N LEU A 32 -7.43 0.01 19.29
CA LEU A 32 -6.14 -0.64 19.04
C LEU A 32 -5.01 0.39 18.97
N SER A 33 -3.80 -0.03 19.34
CA SER A 33 -2.61 0.79 19.13
C SER A 33 -2.26 0.88 17.64
N PRO A 34 -1.56 1.95 17.20
CA PRO A 34 -1.10 2.09 15.82
C PRO A 34 -0.29 0.89 15.33
N LEU A 35 0.52 0.32 16.23
CA LEU A 35 1.32 -0.87 15.95
C LEU A 35 0.44 -2.10 15.71
N GLN A 36 -0.61 -2.29 16.51
CA GLN A 36 -1.55 -3.40 16.32
C GLN A 36 -2.31 -3.28 15.00
N VAL A 37 -2.81 -2.09 14.66
CA VAL A 37 -3.51 -1.85 13.38
C VAL A 37 -2.60 -2.16 12.19
N GLY A 38 -1.35 -1.68 12.22
CA GLY A 38 -0.37 -1.97 11.19
C GLY A 38 -0.02 -3.46 11.12
N ALA A 39 0.20 -4.10 12.26
CA ALA A 39 0.55 -5.52 12.35
C ALA A 39 -0.56 -6.42 11.79
N PHE A 40 -1.82 -6.19 12.17
CA PHE A 40 -2.95 -6.92 11.60
C PHE A 40 -2.99 -6.78 10.08
N ARG A 41 -2.81 -5.56 9.56
CA ARG A 41 -2.79 -5.31 8.11
C ARG A 41 -1.71 -6.13 7.39
N VAL A 42 -0.49 -6.14 7.92
CA VAL A 42 0.63 -6.88 7.34
C VAL A 42 0.41 -8.39 7.44
N ILE A 43 -0.08 -8.90 8.58
CA ILE A 43 -0.37 -10.32 8.78
C ILE A 43 -1.44 -10.79 7.80
N PHE A 44 -2.58 -10.08 7.69
CA PHE A 44 -3.63 -10.42 6.75
C PHE A 44 -3.16 -10.36 5.29
N ALA A 45 -2.37 -9.33 4.94
CA ALA A 45 -1.79 -9.24 3.60
C ALA A 45 -0.83 -10.41 3.31
N ALA A 46 0.03 -10.77 4.26
CA ALA A 46 0.95 -11.89 4.13
C ALA A 46 0.20 -13.23 3.97
N LEU A 47 -0.79 -13.49 4.81
CA LEU A 47 -1.61 -14.71 4.71
C LEU A 47 -2.33 -14.80 3.36
N PHE A 48 -2.92 -13.70 2.91
CA PHE A 48 -3.59 -13.64 1.61
C PHE A 48 -2.61 -13.88 0.44
N LEU A 49 -1.45 -13.23 0.47
CA LEU A 49 -0.41 -13.39 -0.56
C LEU A 49 0.17 -14.81 -0.58
N ILE A 50 0.35 -15.45 0.58
CA ILE A 50 0.77 -16.86 0.65
C ILE A 50 -0.31 -17.74 0.03
N LEU A 51 -1.58 -17.58 0.42
CA LEU A 51 -2.68 -18.42 -0.07
C LEU A 51 -2.86 -18.34 -1.59
N VAL A 52 -2.83 -17.14 -2.15
CA VAL A 52 -3.07 -16.92 -3.60
C VAL A 52 -1.79 -17.07 -4.42
N GLY A 53 -0.63 -16.74 -3.84
CA GLY A 53 0.65 -16.61 -4.52
C GLY A 53 1.61 -17.79 -4.35
N PHE A 54 1.26 -18.80 -3.55
CA PHE A 54 2.17 -19.91 -3.17
C PHE A 54 2.95 -20.51 -4.35
N ARG A 55 2.24 -20.84 -5.45
CA ARG A 55 2.85 -21.45 -6.65
C ARG A 55 3.86 -20.55 -7.36
N LYS A 56 3.73 -19.23 -7.22
CA LYS A 56 4.68 -18.26 -7.82
C LYS A 56 5.88 -18.05 -6.91
N ILE A 57 5.68 -18.07 -5.59
CA ILE A 57 6.75 -17.92 -4.59
C ILE A 57 7.80 -19.03 -4.73
N ILE A 58 7.35 -20.28 -4.94
CA ILE A 58 8.25 -21.44 -5.10
C ILE A 58 9.14 -21.34 -6.35
N LYS A 59 8.72 -20.58 -7.38
CA LYS A 59 9.46 -20.41 -8.63
C LYS A 59 10.46 -19.24 -8.59
N LEU A 60 10.58 -18.53 -7.47
CA LEU A 60 11.45 -17.37 -7.34
C LEU A 60 12.93 -17.78 -7.28
N LYS A 61 13.76 -17.08 -8.04
CA LYS A 61 15.22 -17.22 -7.96
C LYS A 61 15.76 -16.45 -6.75
N SER A 62 16.85 -16.91 -6.15
CA SER A 62 17.49 -16.26 -4.98
C SER A 62 17.83 -14.78 -5.22
N ALA A 63 18.18 -14.38 -6.45
CA ALA A 63 18.45 -13.00 -6.80
C ALA A 63 17.19 -12.08 -6.73
N GLN A 64 15.99 -12.63 -6.92
CA GLN A 64 14.74 -11.87 -6.88
C GLN A 64 14.30 -11.57 -5.44
N TRP A 65 14.68 -12.43 -4.48
CA TRP A 65 14.36 -12.25 -3.07
C TRP A 65 14.90 -10.94 -2.51
N LYS A 66 16.10 -10.52 -2.90
CA LYS A 66 16.66 -9.22 -2.48
C LYS A 66 15.73 -8.07 -2.84
N TRP A 67 15.26 -8.01 -4.09
CA TRP A 67 14.39 -6.95 -4.56
C TRP A 67 12.97 -7.03 -3.98
N ILE A 68 12.45 -8.25 -3.77
CA ILE A 68 11.15 -8.46 -3.13
C ILE A 68 11.18 -8.00 -1.67
N VAL A 69 12.23 -8.35 -0.93
CA VAL A 69 12.41 -7.92 0.46
C VAL A 69 12.52 -6.40 0.52
N VAL A 70 13.40 -5.79 -0.28
CA VAL A 70 13.58 -4.33 -0.27
C VAL A 70 12.27 -3.62 -0.63
N SER A 71 11.59 -4.02 -1.71
CA SER A 71 10.33 -3.40 -2.12
C SER A 71 9.18 -3.65 -1.14
N GLY A 72 9.10 -4.83 -0.51
CA GLY A 72 8.09 -5.14 0.50
C GLY A 72 8.29 -4.31 1.77
N PHE A 73 9.54 -4.17 2.24
CA PHE A 73 9.83 -3.39 3.44
C PHE A 73 9.61 -1.89 3.19
N VAL A 74 10.24 -1.35 2.14
CA VAL A 74 10.23 0.09 1.85
C VAL A 74 8.86 0.53 1.30
N GLY A 75 8.26 -0.27 0.42
CA GLY A 75 7.05 0.10 -0.29
C GLY A 75 5.74 -0.27 0.42
N SER A 76 5.77 -1.17 1.40
CA SER A 76 4.53 -1.62 2.06
C SER A 76 4.64 -1.67 3.57
N PHE A 77 5.65 -2.34 4.13
CA PHE A 77 5.79 -2.52 5.57
C PHE A 77 5.90 -1.18 6.30
N PHE A 78 6.96 -0.40 6.06
CA PHE A 78 7.16 0.88 6.75
C PHE A 78 6.00 1.86 6.52
N PRO A 79 5.54 2.08 5.27
CA PRO A 79 4.41 3.00 5.03
C PRO A 79 3.16 2.64 5.82
N ILE A 80 2.79 1.35 5.90
CA ILE A 80 1.58 0.92 6.62
C ILE A 80 1.64 1.33 8.10
N PHE A 81 2.78 1.13 8.76
CA PHE A 81 2.94 1.57 10.15
C PHE A 81 2.99 3.09 10.27
N LEU A 82 3.74 3.77 9.39
CA LEU A 82 3.85 5.23 9.39
C LEU A 82 2.49 5.91 9.18
N PHE A 83 1.61 5.37 8.33
CA PHE A 83 0.25 5.87 8.16
C PHE A 83 -0.59 5.66 9.41
N ALA A 84 -0.50 4.50 10.06
CA ALA A 84 -1.20 4.26 11.33
C ALA A 84 -0.75 5.24 12.43
N PHE A 85 0.55 5.54 12.50
CA PHE A 85 1.06 6.59 13.40
C PHE A 85 0.63 7.99 12.99
N ALA A 86 0.67 8.33 11.70
CA ALA A 86 0.25 9.63 11.19
C ALA A 86 -1.22 9.88 11.55
N GLU A 87 -2.09 8.89 11.35
CA GLU A 87 -3.51 8.98 11.71
C GLU A 87 -3.78 9.16 13.20
N THR A 88 -2.81 9.01 14.10
CA THR A 88 -2.99 9.47 15.50
C THR A 88 -2.97 11.00 15.61
N LYS A 89 -2.23 11.68 14.73
CA LYS A 89 -2.02 13.14 14.75
C LYS A 89 -2.85 13.88 13.70
N ILE A 90 -3.19 13.23 12.59
CA ILE A 90 -3.96 13.81 11.49
C ILE A 90 -5.30 13.09 11.28
N SER A 91 -6.19 13.71 10.52
CA SER A 91 -7.45 13.08 10.09
C SER A 91 -7.20 12.09 8.94
N SER A 92 -8.08 11.10 8.80
CA SER A 92 -8.05 10.13 7.69
C SER A 92 -8.15 10.80 6.33
N GLY A 93 -8.86 11.94 6.23
CA GLY A 93 -8.95 12.74 5.00
C GLY A 93 -7.59 13.32 4.59
N ILE A 94 -6.85 13.93 5.53
CA ILE A 94 -5.51 14.48 5.26
C ILE A 94 -4.55 13.34 4.89
N ALA A 95 -4.59 12.22 5.63
CA ALA A 95 -3.76 11.05 5.34
C ALA A 95 -4.01 10.50 3.92
N SER A 96 -5.28 10.40 3.52
CA SER A 96 -5.67 9.95 2.18
C SER A 96 -5.23 10.91 1.08
N ILE A 97 -5.31 12.23 1.31
CA ILE A 97 -4.84 13.24 0.35
C ILE A 97 -3.32 13.13 0.17
N LEU A 98 -2.57 13.01 1.27
CA LEU A 98 -1.11 12.85 1.20
C LEU A 98 -0.69 11.60 0.41
N ASN A 99 -1.40 10.49 0.59
CA ASN A 99 -1.15 9.27 -0.19
C ASN A 99 -1.45 9.46 -1.69
N ALA A 100 -2.42 10.33 -2.04
CA ALA A 100 -2.71 10.65 -3.45
C ALA A 100 -1.61 11.51 -4.11
N VAL A 101 -0.70 12.11 -3.33
CA VAL A 101 0.48 12.84 -3.85
C VAL A 101 1.62 11.89 -4.21
N THR A 102 1.62 10.64 -3.71
CA THR A 102 2.68 9.66 -3.97
C THR A 102 2.97 9.46 -5.47
N PRO A 103 1.99 9.28 -6.37
CA PRO A 103 2.26 9.14 -7.80
C PRO A 103 2.97 10.37 -8.41
N LEU A 104 2.65 11.58 -7.93
CA LEU A 104 3.32 12.80 -8.36
C LEU A 104 4.78 12.81 -7.92
N MET A 105 5.06 12.42 -6.67
CA MET A 105 6.44 12.27 -6.17
C MET A 105 7.20 11.17 -6.92
N THR A 106 6.54 10.05 -7.22
CA THR A 106 7.11 8.97 -8.03
C THR A 106 7.44 9.44 -9.44
N LEU A 107 6.61 10.29 -10.06
CA LEU A 107 6.90 10.87 -11.37
C LEU A 107 8.15 11.75 -11.33
N ILE A 108 8.26 12.64 -10.33
CA ILE A 108 9.41 13.53 -10.18
C ILE A 108 10.70 12.73 -9.98
N LEU A 109 10.68 11.74 -9.06
CA LEU A 109 11.81 10.86 -8.82
C LEU A 109 12.13 10.01 -10.05
N GLY A 110 11.12 9.52 -10.75
CA GLY A 110 11.28 8.72 -11.97
C GLY A 110 11.96 9.51 -13.08
N VAL A 111 11.58 10.76 -13.30
CA VAL A 111 12.29 11.66 -14.21
C VAL A 111 13.73 11.81 -13.74
N TYR A 112 13.97 12.25 -12.51
CA TYR A 112 15.33 12.52 -12.03
C TYR A 112 16.28 11.29 -12.07
N VAL A 113 15.77 10.10 -11.72
CA VAL A 113 16.58 8.88 -11.61
C VAL A 113 16.74 8.15 -12.95
N LEU A 114 15.76 8.23 -13.86
CA LEU A 114 15.77 7.50 -15.14
C LEU A 114 16.11 8.40 -16.35
N SER A 115 16.18 9.73 -16.18
CA SER A 115 16.57 10.66 -17.25
C SER A 115 18.08 10.87 -17.37
N GLY A 116 18.89 10.10 -16.64
CA GLY A 116 20.35 10.02 -16.80
C GLY A 116 20.74 8.68 -17.41
#